data_AF-A0A329EA79-F1
#
_entry.id   AF-A0A329EA79-F1
#
_cell.length_a   1.000
_cell.length_b   1.000
_cell.length_c   1.000
_cell.angle_alpha   90.00
_cell.angle_beta   90.00
_cell.angle_gamma   90.00
#
_symmetry.space_group_name_H-M   'P 1'
#
loop_
_entity.id
_entity.type
_entity.pdbx_description
1 polymer ?
#
loop_
_entity_poly.entity_id
_entity_poly.type
_entity_poly.pdbx_seq_one_letter_code
_entity_poly.pdbx_strand_id
1 'polypeptide(L)'
;MSLFENSSLTKDVCFDLAQKCSSIGQFQELYPSAFTEAQKKGFIREITQIYAADQEFVELTYDQVMVIASRYKFITHFKRQELEAYKAAMSNDWLSSITQKLWTKSTFLDSIVEKAKSNFETVTEWKKEHRELANELMSLGYSKEFCNAFHNDMNYETALNEAHKYTSEKQWKEQSPSTYEWAVINRVKGKITEARKAKQGNKAKFKFDGTYDTACIIASQCATMPELKKKSRGVHDFIVSNGHEKKLCSHFQSNTTKNYWSEERLREVSGRYFDLSDFMTNEKNAYDAASKKGILHQITSHMNRVKHSNYSIESAIEAAKKYNSLSELIANQSGLYNHMLVNNIVEQVVQAAGLQRNQILSKEYCRKISLTCSSLDELRSNYQTVLSKMYVEGWFDELTSHINRSRIKRGHWQSKERCFEVFKQHNGDMERIKKEFSGCATSIRRNDWLEEFRAINQS
;
A
#
# COMPACT_ATOMS: atom_id res chain seq x y z
N MET A 1 5.14 -26.92 -80.43
CA MET A 1 4.90 -28.37 -80.30
C MET A 1 5.37 -28.79 -78.93
N SER A 2 4.44 -29.26 -78.11
CA SER A 2 4.64 -29.76 -76.76
C SER A 2 5.20 -31.19 -76.78
N LEU A 3 6.41 -31.37 -76.26
CA LEU A 3 6.95 -32.63 -75.73
C LEU A 3 7.96 -32.12 -74.67
N PHE A 4 7.67 -32.10 -73.37
CA PHE A 4 7.48 -33.25 -72.51
C PHE A 4 6.50 -32.95 -71.38
N GLU A 5 5.57 -33.88 -71.22
CA GLU A 5 4.63 -34.02 -70.12
C GLU A 5 5.34 -34.32 -68.79
N ASN A 6 4.73 -33.85 -67.69
CA ASN A 6 4.68 -34.47 -66.36
C ASN A 6 5.71 -35.59 -66.06
N SER A 7 6.99 -35.24 -66.00
CA SER A 7 8.00 -36.06 -65.32
C SER A 7 8.34 -35.38 -64.00
N SER A 8 8.18 -36.10 -62.89
CA SER A 8 8.75 -35.69 -61.62
C SER A 8 10.24 -35.41 -61.84
N LEU A 9 10.67 -34.16 -61.70
CA LEU A 9 12.09 -33.82 -61.72
C LEU A 9 12.78 -34.63 -60.62
N THR A 10 13.47 -35.70 -61.04
CA THR A 10 14.26 -36.59 -60.18
C THR A 10 15.66 -36.00 -60.02
N LYS A 11 16.38 -36.48 -59.00
CA LYS A 11 17.75 -36.05 -58.71
C LYS A 11 18.63 -36.15 -59.96
N ASP A 12 18.58 -37.27 -60.67
CA ASP A 12 19.45 -37.54 -61.83
C ASP A 12 19.23 -36.55 -62.97
N VAL A 13 17.97 -36.17 -63.27
CA VAL A 13 17.65 -35.19 -64.31
C VAL A 13 18.23 -33.81 -63.98
N CYS A 14 18.19 -33.41 -62.70
CA CYS A 14 18.78 -32.14 -62.30
C CYS A 14 20.31 -32.14 -62.36
N PHE A 15 20.95 -33.29 -62.14
CA PHE A 15 22.40 -33.44 -62.30
C PHE A 15 22.83 -33.40 -63.76
N ASP A 16 22.11 -34.09 -64.65
CA ASP A 16 22.38 -34.08 -66.09
C ASP A 16 22.21 -32.68 -66.69
N LEU A 17 21.23 -31.92 -66.22
CA LEU A 17 21.04 -30.52 -66.63
C LEU A 17 22.14 -29.62 -66.08
N ALA A 18 22.64 -29.89 -64.86
CA ALA A 18 23.75 -29.15 -64.29
C ALA A 18 25.07 -29.42 -65.04
N GLN A 19 25.40 -30.66 -65.39
CA GLN A 19 26.63 -30.95 -66.15
C GLN A 19 26.71 -30.25 -67.52
N LYS A 20 25.58 -29.79 -68.07
CA LYS A 20 25.53 -29.02 -69.33
C LYS A 20 25.84 -27.53 -69.13
N CYS A 21 25.95 -27.05 -67.90
CA CYS A 21 26.32 -25.69 -67.56
C CYS A 21 27.79 -25.63 -67.12
N SER A 22 28.44 -24.48 -67.25
CA SER A 22 29.82 -24.26 -66.80
C SER A 22 29.91 -23.67 -65.39
N SER A 23 28.79 -23.20 -64.82
CA SER A 23 28.74 -22.69 -63.46
C SER A 23 27.34 -22.86 -62.85
N ILE A 24 27.28 -22.83 -61.52
CA ILE A 24 26.02 -22.88 -60.78
C ILE A 24 25.09 -21.69 -61.11
N GLY A 25 25.66 -20.53 -61.41
CA GLY A 25 24.91 -19.35 -61.84
C GLY A 25 24.24 -19.55 -63.20
N GLN A 26 24.98 -20.13 -64.16
CA GLN A 26 24.43 -20.46 -65.47
C GLN A 26 23.33 -21.54 -65.38
N PHE A 27 23.46 -22.50 -64.46
CA PHE A 27 22.44 -23.51 -64.20
C PHE A 27 21.14 -22.90 -63.65
N GLN A 28 21.24 -21.91 -62.76
CA GLN A 28 20.08 -21.18 -62.23
C GLN A 28 19.36 -20.39 -63.33
N GLU A 29 20.09 -19.77 -64.25
CA GLU A 29 19.52 -18.96 -65.33
C GLU A 29 18.87 -19.81 -66.44
N LEU A 30 19.53 -20.88 -66.89
CA LEU A 30 19.04 -21.71 -67.99
C LEU A 30 17.96 -22.72 -67.55
N TYR A 31 18.04 -23.23 -66.31
CA TYR A 31 17.14 -24.27 -65.82
C TYR A 31 16.53 -23.93 -64.44
N PRO A 32 15.79 -22.81 -64.30
CA PRO A 32 15.29 -22.31 -63.02
C PRO A 32 14.34 -23.27 -62.30
N SER A 33 13.51 -24.01 -63.04
CA SER A 33 12.59 -25.01 -62.48
C SER A 33 13.34 -26.21 -61.88
N ALA A 34 14.41 -26.66 -62.54
CA ALA A 34 15.27 -27.74 -62.03
C ALA A 34 16.09 -27.28 -60.82
N PHE A 35 16.59 -26.04 -60.84
CA PHE A 35 17.32 -25.44 -59.73
C PHE A 35 16.44 -25.30 -58.46
N THR A 36 15.20 -24.85 -58.62
CA THR A 36 14.27 -24.66 -57.50
C THR A 36 13.86 -26.01 -56.91
N GLU A 37 13.61 -27.02 -57.74
CA GLU A 37 13.33 -28.37 -57.27
C GLU A 37 14.55 -28.97 -56.56
N ALA A 38 15.77 -28.69 -57.03
CA ALA A 38 17.02 -29.09 -56.39
C ALA A 38 17.21 -28.49 -55.00
N GLN A 39 16.84 -27.22 -54.84
CA GLN A 39 16.83 -26.58 -53.53
C GLN A 39 15.77 -27.19 -52.62
N LYS A 40 14.55 -27.41 -53.14
CA LYS A 40 13.42 -27.93 -52.37
C LYS A 40 13.63 -29.36 -51.86
N LYS A 41 14.27 -30.21 -52.67
CA LYS A 41 14.59 -31.61 -52.34
C LYS A 41 16.00 -31.79 -51.76
N GLY A 42 16.77 -30.72 -51.61
CA GLY A 42 18.03 -30.70 -50.85
C GLY A 42 19.28 -31.22 -51.58
N PHE A 43 19.20 -31.59 -52.87
CA PHE A 43 20.35 -32.07 -53.63
C PHE A 43 21.18 -30.95 -54.30
N ILE A 44 20.82 -29.68 -54.09
CA ILE A 44 21.59 -28.52 -54.60
C ILE A 44 23.05 -28.49 -54.12
N ARG A 45 23.32 -29.00 -52.91
CA ARG A 45 24.68 -29.10 -52.34
C ARG A 45 25.59 -29.99 -53.18
N GLU A 46 25.07 -31.12 -53.65
CA GLU A 46 25.82 -32.09 -54.44
C GLU A 46 26.02 -31.58 -55.88
N ILE A 47 25.01 -30.90 -56.45
CA ILE A 47 25.16 -30.22 -57.75
C ILE A 47 26.22 -29.10 -57.69
N THR A 48 26.32 -28.41 -56.55
CA THR A 48 27.34 -27.35 -56.34
C THR A 48 28.76 -27.92 -56.31
N GLN A 49 28.94 -29.18 -55.89
CA GLN A 49 30.25 -29.84 -55.90
C GLN A 49 30.79 -30.11 -57.30
N ILE A 50 29.92 -30.28 -58.31
CA ILE A 50 30.33 -30.45 -59.72
C ILE A 50 31.16 -29.26 -60.20
N TYR A 51 30.78 -28.05 -59.78
CA TYR A 51 31.45 -26.80 -60.18
C TYR A 51 32.54 -26.36 -59.19
N ALA A 52 32.71 -27.06 -58.07
CA ALA A 52 33.72 -26.74 -57.07
C ALA A 52 35.12 -27.21 -57.48
N ALA A 53 35.25 -28.04 -58.51
CA ALA A 53 36.51 -28.63 -58.94
C ALA A 53 37.46 -27.66 -59.67
N ASP A 54 36.97 -26.54 -60.21
CA ASP A 54 37.75 -25.64 -61.08
C ASP A 54 38.21 -24.32 -60.41
N GLN A 55 38.21 -24.23 -59.08
CA GLN A 55 38.90 -23.12 -58.39
C GLN A 55 40.24 -23.59 -57.84
N GLU A 56 41.33 -23.13 -58.44
CA GLU A 56 42.70 -23.33 -57.96
C GLU A 56 42.82 -22.82 -56.51
N PHE A 57 42.79 -23.73 -55.54
CA PHE A 57 43.08 -23.46 -54.14
C PHE A 57 44.58 -23.64 -53.90
N VAL A 58 45.27 -22.60 -53.43
CA VAL A 58 46.60 -22.75 -52.84
C VAL A 58 46.44 -23.55 -51.54
N GLU A 59 46.90 -24.80 -51.53
CA GLU A 59 46.84 -25.69 -50.36
C GLU A 59 47.80 -25.20 -49.25
N LEU A 60 47.31 -24.32 -48.39
CA LEU A 60 47.98 -23.98 -47.14
C LEU A 60 47.93 -25.17 -46.18
N THR A 61 49.08 -25.59 -45.67
CA THR A 61 49.19 -26.70 -44.71
C THR A 61 48.77 -26.28 -43.30
N TYR A 62 48.36 -27.25 -42.46
CA TYR A 62 47.94 -27.01 -41.08
C TYR A 62 48.98 -26.22 -40.27
N ASP A 63 50.26 -26.56 -40.39
CA ASP A 63 51.34 -25.90 -39.64
C ASP A 63 51.55 -24.45 -40.08
N GLN A 64 51.42 -24.16 -41.37
CA GLN A 64 51.51 -22.79 -41.89
C GLN A 64 50.33 -21.93 -41.38
N VAL A 65 49.12 -22.48 -41.41
CA VAL A 65 47.92 -21.81 -40.89
C VAL A 65 48.03 -21.58 -39.38
N MET A 66 48.58 -22.54 -38.63
CA MET A 66 48.85 -22.40 -37.19
C MET A 66 49.84 -21.27 -36.89
N VAL A 67 50.94 -21.18 -37.65
CA VAL A 67 51.93 -20.12 -37.49
C VAL A 67 51.32 -18.75 -37.78
N ILE A 68 50.53 -18.62 -38.85
CA ILE A 68 49.83 -17.37 -39.19
C ILE A 68 48.82 -17.02 -38.09
N ALA A 69 47.99 -17.97 -37.65
CA ALA A 69 47.00 -17.75 -36.61
C ALA A 69 47.63 -17.31 -35.28
N SER A 70 48.81 -17.85 -34.93
CA SER A 70 49.53 -17.51 -33.69
C SER A 70 49.96 -16.03 -33.59
N ARG A 71 50.05 -15.31 -34.72
CA ARG A 71 50.37 -13.88 -34.75
C ARG A 71 49.23 -12.99 -34.27
N TYR A 72 48.01 -13.54 -34.18
CA TYR A 72 46.82 -12.80 -33.84
C TYR A 72 46.30 -13.22 -32.47
N LYS A 73 45.99 -12.22 -31.63
CA LYS A 73 45.40 -12.47 -30.30
C LYS A 73 43.93 -12.86 -30.36
N PHE A 74 43.24 -12.58 -31.47
CA PHE A 74 41.80 -12.78 -31.63
C PHE A 74 41.49 -13.39 -33.00
N ILE A 75 40.54 -14.34 -33.04
CA ILE A 75 40.10 -15.00 -34.27
C ILE A 75 39.45 -14.03 -35.28
N THR A 76 38.85 -12.95 -34.78
CA THR A 76 38.28 -11.87 -35.60
C THR A 76 39.34 -11.11 -36.37
N HIS A 77 40.50 -10.84 -35.75
CA HIS A 77 41.63 -10.19 -36.40
C HIS A 77 42.27 -11.12 -37.42
N PHE A 78 42.43 -12.41 -37.07
CA PHE A 78 42.89 -13.44 -38.00
C PHE A 78 41.98 -13.55 -39.24
N LYS A 79 40.66 -13.62 -39.07
CA LYS A 79 39.69 -13.65 -40.18
C LYS A 79 39.75 -12.41 -41.06
N ARG A 80 39.86 -11.22 -40.46
CA ARG A 80 39.83 -9.94 -41.17
C ARG A 80 41.11 -9.68 -41.95
N GLN A 81 42.26 -10.04 -41.39
CA GLN A 81 43.56 -9.73 -42.00
C GLN A 81 44.11 -10.88 -42.85
N GLU A 82 43.79 -12.13 -42.51
CA GLU A 82 44.33 -13.32 -43.18
C GLU A 82 43.19 -14.25 -43.61
N LEU A 83 42.35 -13.74 -44.52
CA LEU A 83 41.12 -14.39 -44.97
C LEU A 83 41.38 -15.75 -45.67
N GLU A 84 42.49 -15.87 -46.38
CA GLU A 84 42.86 -17.10 -47.11
C GLU A 84 43.23 -18.24 -46.16
N ALA A 85 44.07 -17.95 -45.16
CA ALA A 85 44.42 -18.90 -44.11
C ALA A 85 43.18 -19.27 -43.26
N TYR A 86 42.27 -18.32 -43.01
CA TYR A 86 41.01 -18.59 -42.32
C TYR A 86 40.07 -19.49 -43.13
N LYS A 87 39.98 -19.29 -44.45
CA LYS A 87 39.21 -20.17 -45.35
C LYS A 87 39.81 -21.58 -45.42
N ALA A 88 41.13 -21.70 -45.52
CA ALA A 88 41.82 -22.98 -45.48
C ALA A 88 41.57 -23.72 -44.15
N ALA A 89 41.62 -22.99 -43.02
CA ALA A 89 41.29 -23.54 -41.70
C ALA A 89 39.82 -24.01 -41.61
N MET A 90 38.91 -23.32 -42.28
CA MET A 90 37.49 -23.65 -42.29
C MET A 90 37.19 -24.87 -43.16
N SER A 91 37.74 -24.90 -44.38
CA SER A 91 37.53 -26.00 -45.34
C SER A 91 38.09 -27.33 -44.84
N ASN A 92 39.17 -27.30 -44.06
CA ASN A 92 39.82 -28.49 -43.51
C ASN A 92 39.46 -28.78 -42.03
N ASP A 93 38.46 -28.09 -41.47
CA ASP A 93 38.01 -28.24 -40.07
C ASP A 93 39.10 -28.05 -39.00
N TRP A 94 40.11 -27.23 -39.29
CA TRP A 94 41.22 -26.93 -38.38
C TRP A 94 40.88 -25.86 -37.35
N LEU A 95 39.81 -25.08 -37.56
CA LEU A 95 39.42 -23.98 -36.66
C LEU A 95 39.24 -24.45 -35.21
N SER A 96 38.64 -25.62 -34.99
CA SER A 96 38.44 -26.21 -33.65
C SER A 96 39.79 -26.54 -32.97
N SER A 97 40.75 -27.06 -33.73
CA SER A 97 42.08 -27.40 -33.22
C SER A 97 42.97 -26.18 -32.98
N ILE A 98 42.91 -25.19 -33.88
CA ILE A 98 43.62 -23.90 -33.76
C ILE A 98 43.09 -23.14 -32.55
N THR A 99 41.76 -23.07 -32.41
CA THR A 99 41.11 -22.40 -31.26
C THR A 99 41.45 -23.10 -29.95
N GLN A 100 41.38 -24.41 -29.87
CA GLN A 100 41.73 -25.15 -28.66
C GLN A 100 43.21 -24.96 -28.24
N LYS A 101 44.15 -24.89 -29.20
CA LYS A 101 45.59 -24.72 -28.92
C LYS A 101 46.02 -23.29 -28.61
N LEU A 102 45.50 -22.30 -29.34
CA LEU A 102 45.96 -20.89 -29.21
C LEU A 102 45.06 -20.05 -28.31
N TRP A 103 43.79 -20.41 -28.20
CA TRP A 103 42.77 -19.66 -27.47
C TRP A 103 42.01 -20.60 -26.55
N THR A 104 42.60 -20.92 -25.39
CA THR A 104 41.92 -21.74 -24.39
C THR A 104 40.53 -21.16 -24.10
N LYS A 105 39.50 -22.01 -24.27
CA LYS A 105 38.06 -21.72 -24.13
C LYS A 105 37.69 -20.81 -22.95
N SER A 106 38.46 -20.86 -21.85
CA SER A 106 38.31 -20.00 -20.67
C SER A 106 38.74 -18.54 -20.92
N THR A 107 39.96 -18.30 -21.40
CA THR A 107 40.57 -16.95 -21.42
C THR A 107 39.89 -15.96 -22.36
N PHE A 108 39.29 -16.44 -23.45
CA PHE A 108 38.50 -15.62 -24.38
C PHE A 108 37.15 -15.23 -23.77
N LEU A 109 36.41 -16.19 -23.20
CA LEU A 109 35.11 -15.93 -22.60
C LEU A 109 35.25 -15.05 -21.35
N ASP A 110 36.22 -15.36 -20.50
CA ASP A 110 36.49 -14.64 -19.24
C ASP A 110 36.82 -13.17 -19.52
N SER A 111 37.65 -12.88 -20.53
CA SER A 111 38.00 -11.50 -20.89
C SER A 111 36.81 -10.68 -21.40
N ILE A 112 35.89 -11.30 -22.14
CA ILE A 112 34.68 -10.62 -22.62
C ILE A 112 33.70 -10.42 -21.47
N VAL A 113 33.55 -11.41 -20.59
CA VAL A 113 32.68 -11.36 -19.42
C VAL A 113 33.13 -10.28 -18.44
N GLU A 114 34.43 -10.14 -18.15
CA GLU A 114 34.94 -9.09 -17.27
C GLU A 114 34.63 -7.69 -17.79
N LYS A 115 34.91 -7.43 -19.07
CA LYS A 115 34.62 -6.13 -19.70
C LYS A 115 33.12 -5.84 -19.81
N ALA A 116 32.31 -6.88 -20.01
CA ALA A 116 30.87 -6.73 -20.05
C ALA A 116 30.32 -6.37 -18.66
N LYS A 117 30.80 -7.03 -17.60
CA LYS A 117 30.38 -6.75 -16.21
C LYS A 117 30.79 -5.36 -15.72
N SER A 118 31.95 -4.86 -16.12
CA SER A 118 32.43 -3.55 -15.64
C SER A 118 31.61 -2.38 -16.19
N ASN A 119 30.98 -2.57 -17.35
CA ASN A 119 30.38 -1.48 -18.11
C ASN A 119 28.85 -1.58 -18.25
N PHE A 120 28.25 -2.74 -17.98
CA PHE A 120 26.84 -3.00 -18.22
C PHE A 120 26.19 -3.75 -17.05
N GLU A 121 24.97 -3.37 -16.70
CA GLU A 121 24.18 -4.03 -15.65
C GLU A 121 23.42 -5.27 -16.17
N THR A 122 23.11 -5.29 -17.48
CA THR A 122 22.34 -6.35 -18.13
C THR A 122 22.99 -6.89 -19.40
N VAL A 123 22.72 -8.15 -19.72
CA VAL A 123 23.22 -8.77 -20.96
C VAL A 123 22.50 -8.17 -22.17
N THR A 124 21.24 -7.75 -22.04
CA THR A 124 20.51 -7.08 -23.13
C THR A 124 21.10 -5.73 -23.54
N GLU A 125 21.58 -4.93 -22.60
CA GLU A 125 22.26 -3.65 -22.90
C GLU A 125 23.57 -3.91 -23.63
N TRP A 126 24.38 -4.83 -23.11
CA TRP A 126 25.62 -5.23 -23.77
C TRP A 126 25.38 -5.76 -25.19
N LYS A 127 24.35 -6.59 -25.40
CA LYS A 127 24.01 -7.13 -26.74
C LYS A 127 23.56 -6.05 -27.72
N LYS A 128 22.93 -4.97 -27.25
CA LYS A 128 22.51 -3.85 -28.10
C LYS A 128 23.72 -3.05 -28.61
N GLU A 129 24.68 -2.79 -27.73
CA GLU A 129 25.89 -2.03 -28.09
C GLU A 129 26.93 -2.89 -28.84
N HIS A 130 27.05 -4.16 -28.47
CA HIS A 130 28.04 -5.08 -29.03
C HIS A 130 27.41 -6.19 -29.87
N ARG A 131 26.54 -5.80 -30.81
CA ARG A 131 25.75 -6.71 -31.64
C ARG A 131 26.60 -7.69 -32.45
N GLU A 132 27.76 -7.24 -32.95
CA GLU A 132 28.69 -8.08 -33.71
C GLU A 132 29.31 -9.19 -32.85
N LEU A 133 29.79 -8.84 -31.65
CA LEU A 133 30.36 -9.80 -30.69
C LEU A 133 29.29 -10.76 -30.15
N ALA A 134 28.05 -10.29 -29.95
CA ALA A 134 26.93 -11.12 -29.54
C ALA A 134 26.57 -12.19 -30.59
N ASN A 135 26.59 -11.83 -31.88
CA ASN A 135 26.37 -12.76 -32.98
C ASN A 135 27.52 -13.78 -33.11
N GLU A 136 28.75 -13.35 -32.84
CA GLU A 136 29.91 -14.24 -32.83
C GLU A 136 29.83 -15.27 -31.70
N LEU A 137 29.54 -14.84 -30.47
CA LEU A 137 29.29 -15.75 -29.33
C LEU A 137 28.13 -16.72 -29.63
N MET A 138 27.13 -16.29 -30.40
CA MET A 138 26.03 -17.18 -30.84
C MET A 138 26.51 -18.20 -31.87
N SER A 139 27.28 -17.79 -32.87
CA SER A 139 27.82 -18.66 -33.92
C SER A 139 28.78 -19.72 -33.37
N LEU A 140 29.53 -19.37 -32.33
CA LEU A 140 30.45 -20.25 -31.64
C LEU A 140 29.78 -21.10 -30.53
N GLY A 141 28.48 -20.93 -30.31
CA GLY A 141 27.72 -21.69 -29.30
C GLY A 141 27.91 -21.23 -27.84
N TYR A 142 28.64 -20.13 -27.60
CA TYR A 142 28.94 -19.59 -26.25
C TYR A 142 27.84 -18.72 -25.65
N SER A 143 26.70 -18.56 -26.32
CA SER A 143 25.65 -17.63 -25.90
C SER A 143 25.14 -17.93 -24.49
N LYS A 144 25.01 -19.21 -24.12
CA LYS A 144 24.47 -19.63 -22.82
C LYS A 144 25.51 -19.49 -21.72
N GLU A 145 26.75 -19.91 -21.99
CA GLU A 145 27.89 -19.84 -21.10
C GLU A 145 28.24 -18.39 -20.77
N PHE A 146 28.23 -17.50 -21.76
CA PHE A 146 28.42 -16.07 -21.56
C PHE A 146 27.37 -15.47 -20.62
N CYS A 147 26.09 -15.78 -20.84
CA CYS A 147 25.02 -15.25 -19.99
C CYS A 147 25.15 -15.76 -18.54
N ASN A 148 25.52 -17.03 -18.35
CA ASN A 148 25.72 -17.59 -17.02
C ASN A 148 26.95 -16.98 -16.32
N ALA A 149 28.07 -16.85 -17.04
CA ALA A 149 29.28 -16.25 -16.51
C ALA A 149 29.12 -14.75 -16.21
N PHE A 150 28.36 -14.01 -17.04
CA PHE A 150 28.00 -12.61 -16.81
C PHE A 150 27.27 -12.41 -15.47
N HIS A 151 26.46 -13.39 -15.09
CA HIS A 151 25.64 -13.36 -13.89
C HIS A 151 26.32 -13.97 -12.63
N ASN A 152 27.65 -14.13 -12.61
CA ASN A 152 28.42 -14.62 -11.45
C ASN A 152 27.88 -15.94 -10.86
N ASP A 153 27.71 -16.98 -11.69
CA ASP A 153 27.20 -18.28 -11.25
C ASP A 153 25.86 -18.19 -10.51
N MET A 154 25.01 -17.25 -10.94
CA MET A 154 23.64 -17.16 -10.46
C MET A 154 22.94 -18.51 -10.67
N ASN A 155 22.33 -19.00 -9.60
CA ASN A 155 21.70 -20.29 -9.53
C ASN A 155 20.20 -20.12 -9.21
N TYR A 156 19.45 -21.21 -9.30
CA TYR A 156 18.00 -21.15 -9.12
C TYR A 156 17.60 -20.61 -7.73
N GLU A 157 18.36 -20.97 -6.69
CA GLU A 157 18.06 -20.58 -5.31
C GLU A 157 18.34 -19.09 -5.06
N THR A 158 19.44 -18.55 -5.58
CA THR A 158 19.75 -17.13 -5.45
C THR A 158 18.76 -16.27 -6.21
N ALA A 159 18.42 -16.65 -7.44
CA ALA A 159 17.39 -15.96 -8.23
C ALA A 159 16.01 -16.03 -7.58
N LEU A 160 15.64 -17.18 -6.97
CA LEU A 160 14.38 -17.35 -6.26
C LEU A 160 14.32 -16.51 -4.97
N ASN A 161 15.42 -16.47 -4.21
CA ASN A 161 15.52 -15.66 -2.99
C ASN A 161 15.44 -14.16 -3.29
N GLU A 162 16.08 -13.70 -4.36
CA GLU A 162 15.97 -12.32 -4.81
C GLU A 162 14.54 -12.00 -5.26
N ALA A 163 13.93 -12.87 -6.06
CA ALA A 163 12.53 -12.71 -6.52
C ALA A 163 11.53 -12.65 -5.35
N HIS A 164 11.80 -13.36 -4.23
CA HIS A 164 10.97 -13.33 -3.03
C HIS A 164 10.95 -11.98 -2.31
N LYS A 165 11.93 -11.11 -2.54
CA LYS A 165 11.94 -9.75 -1.96
C LYS A 165 10.86 -8.86 -2.57
N TYR A 166 10.32 -9.22 -3.74
CA TYR A 166 9.42 -8.38 -4.52
C TYR A 166 7.98 -8.91 -4.56
N THR A 167 7.02 -8.01 -4.37
CA THR A 167 5.58 -8.35 -4.31
C THR A 167 4.96 -8.61 -5.67
N SER A 168 5.51 -8.02 -6.72
CA SER A 168 5.05 -8.20 -8.11
C SER A 168 6.20 -8.54 -9.04
N GLU A 169 5.88 -9.19 -10.15
CA GLU A 169 6.84 -9.48 -11.23
C GLU A 169 7.35 -8.18 -11.87
N LYS A 170 6.51 -7.14 -11.96
CA LYS A 170 6.91 -5.82 -12.44
C LYS A 170 7.98 -5.19 -11.53
N GLN A 171 7.76 -5.23 -10.22
CA GLN A 171 8.71 -4.73 -9.24
C GLN A 171 10.03 -5.51 -9.26
N TRP A 172 9.96 -6.84 -9.43
CA TRP A 172 11.15 -7.68 -9.57
C TRP A 172 11.97 -7.30 -10.81
N LYS A 173 11.32 -7.06 -11.94
CA LYS A 173 11.98 -6.63 -13.18
C LYS A 173 12.64 -5.25 -13.05
N GLU A 174 11.98 -4.30 -12.40
CA GLU A 174 12.48 -2.92 -12.27
C GLU A 174 13.64 -2.81 -11.28
N GLN A 175 13.60 -3.56 -10.17
CA GLN A 175 14.58 -3.43 -9.09
C GLN A 175 15.66 -4.51 -9.09
N SER A 176 15.49 -5.59 -9.85
CA SER A 176 16.54 -6.59 -10.06
C SER A 176 16.53 -7.13 -11.50
N PRO A 177 16.85 -6.28 -12.50
CA PRO A 177 16.82 -6.64 -13.92
C PRO A 177 17.69 -7.86 -14.23
N SER A 178 18.89 -7.95 -13.64
CA SER A 178 19.85 -9.02 -13.90
C SER A 178 19.32 -10.40 -13.47
N THR A 179 18.65 -10.50 -12.32
CA THR A 179 18.07 -11.78 -11.84
C THR A 179 16.82 -12.19 -12.64
N TYR A 180 16.03 -11.20 -13.06
CA TYR A 180 14.88 -11.43 -13.93
C TYR A 180 15.32 -11.92 -15.32
N GLU A 181 16.36 -11.32 -15.89
CA GLU A 181 16.92 -11.71 -17.19
C GLU A 181 17.52 -13.12 -17.14
N TRP A 182 18.32 -13.43 -16.11
CA TRP A 182 18.84 -14.78 -15.91
C TRP A 182 17.74 -15.84 -15.86
N ALA A 183 16.62 -15.54 -15.17
CA ALA A 183 15.48 -16.44 -15.08
C ALA A 183 14.77 -16.65 -16.43
N VAL A 184 14.75 -15.63 -17.29
CA VAL A 184 14.23 -15.72 -18.67
C VAL A 184 15.17 -16.57 -19.54
N ILE A 185 16.47 -16.31 -19.50
CA ILE A 185 17.50 -17.01 -20.28
C ILE A 185 17.51 -18.51 -19.93
N ASN A 186 17.44 -18.84 -18.64
CA ASN A 186 17.43 -20.22 -18.17
C ASN A 186 16.06 -20.90 -18.23
N ARG A 187 15.04 -20.22 -18.77
CA ARG A 187 13.65 -20.73 -18.89
C ARG A 187 13.03 -21.17 -17.54
N VAL A 188 13.51 -20.63 -16.43
CA VAL A 188 13.03 -20.91 -15.07
C VAL A 188 12.13 -19.80 -14.51
N LYS A 189 11.92 -18.71 -15.26
CA LYS A 189 11.05 -17.58 -14.87
C LYS A 189 9.69 -18.04 -14.38
N GLY A 190 9.01 -18.93 -15.12
CA GLY A 190 7.68 -19.44 -14.74
C GLY A 190 7.70 -20.17 -13.40
N LYS A 191 8.69 -21.03 -13.18
CA LYS A 191 8.87 -21.74 -11.90
C LYS A 191 9.18 -20.79 -10.76
N ILE A 192 10.00 -19.76 -10.98
CA ILE A 192 10.34 -18.75 -9.96
C ILE A 192 9.11 -17.88 -9.66
N THR A 193 8.33 -17.47 -10.66
CA THR A 193 7.13 -16.67 -10.42
C THR A 193 6.02 -17.47 -9.74
N GLU A 194 5.87 -18.75 -10.07
CA GLU A 194 4.98 -19.69 -9.37
C GLU A 194 5.44 -19.93 -7.94
N ALA A 195 6.71 -20.23 -7.70
CA ALA A 195 7.26 -20.40 -6.35
C ALA A 195 7.13 -19.12 -5.51
N ARG A 196 7.40 -17.96 -6.12
CA ARG A 196 7.18 -16.64 -5.51
C ARG A 196 5.70 -16.43 -5.18
N LYS A 197 4.80 -16.76 -6.11
CA LYS A 197 3.35 -16.73 -5.89
C LYS A 197 2.88 -17.77 -4.89
N ALA A 198 3.56 -18.90 -4.70
CA ALA A 198 3.21 -19.91 -3.70
C ALA A 198 3.63 -19.46 -2.29
N LYS A 199 4.84 -18.90 -2.15
CA LYS A 199 5.29 -18.25 -0.90
C LYS A 199 4.44 -17.03 -0.55
N GLN A 200 3.96 -16.29 -1.56
CA GLN A 200 3.00 -15.19 -1.38
C GLN A 200 1.53 -15.66 -1.31
N GLY A 201 1.23 -16.86 -1.83
CA GLY A 201 -0.10 -17.47 -2.01
C GLY A 201 -0.56 -18.27 -0.80
N ASN A 202 0.33 -18.53 0.16
CA ASN A 202 -0.03 -18.71 1.56
C ASN A 202 -0.38 -17.39 2.28
N LYS A 203 -0.71 -16.33 1.52
CA LYS A 203 -1.63 -15.28 1.95
C LYS A 203 -2.99 -15.47 1.25
N ALA A 204 -3.65 -16.59 1.52
CA ALA A 204 -5.10 -16.49 1.64
C ALA A 204 -5.38 -15.34 2.61
N LYS A 205 -6.38 -14.50 2.35
CA LYS A 205 -6.92 -13.61 3.38
C LYS A 205 -7.35 -14.50 4.55
N PHE A 206 -6.46 -14.73 5.52
CA PHE A 206 -6.80 -15.42 6.75
C PHE A 206 -7.82 -14.52 7.44
N LYS A 207 -9.09 -14.87 7.27
CA LYS A 207 -10.17 -14.27 8.01
C LYS A 207 -9.95 -14.72 9.45
N PHE A 208 -9.87 -13.78 10.37
CA PHE A 208 -9.70 -14.09 11.77
C PHE A 208 -10.89 -14.94 12.24
N ASP A 209 -10.61 -16.15 12.71
CA ASP A 209 -11.60 -17.17 13.12
C ASP A 209 -11.76 -17.27 14.65
N GLY A 210 -11.06 -16.41 15.41
CA GLY A 210 -11.11 -16.43 16.87
C GLY A 210 -10.05 -17.32 17.54
N THR A 211 -9.13 -17.94 16.78
CA THR A 211 -8.09 -18.82 17.33
C THR A 211 -6.76 -18.08 17.58
N TYR A 212 -5.95 -18.64 18.48
CA TYR A 212 -4.62 -18.09 18.81
C TYR A 212 -3.66 -18.17 17.62
N ASP A 213 -3.72 -19.23 16.83
CA ASP A 213 -2.83 -19.45 15.69
C ASP A 213 -3.07 -18.43 14.58
N THR A 214 -4.33 -18.13 14.26
CA THR A 214 -4.65 -17.09 13.27
C THR A 214 -4.30 -15.69 13.78
N ALA A 215 -4.46 -15.44 15.08
CA ALA A 215 -3.99 -14.20 15.71
C ALA A 215 -2.46 -14.05 15.60
N CYS A 216 -1.69 -15.12 15.81
CA CYS A 216 -0.23 -15.13 15.71
C CYS A 216 0.26 -14.83 14.29
N ILE A 217 -0.38 -15.46 13.28
CA ILE A 217 -0.05 -15.23 11.88
C ILE A 217 -0.34 -13.77 11.48
N ILE A 218 -1.49 -13.23 11.89
CA ILE A 218 -1.86 -11.85 11.52
C ILE A 218 -1.01 -10.83 12.28
N ALA A 219 -0.71 -11.08 13.56
CA ALA A 219 0.15 -10.22 14.38
C ALA A 219 1.60 -10.19 13.86
N SER A 220 2.19 -11.32 13.50
CA SER A 220 3.57 -11.38 12.96
C SER A 220 3.76 -10.59 11.65
N GLN A 221 2.68 -10.39 10.89
CA GLN A 221 2.70 -9.60 9.65
C GLN A 221 2.59 -8.08 9.86
N CYS A 222 2.44 -7.61 11.09
CA CYS A 222 2.36 -6.19 11.43
C CYS A 222 3.61 -5.80 12.22
N ALA A 223 4.12 -4.60 11.99
CA ALA A 223 5.27 -4.09 12.72
C ALA A 223 4.86 -3.32 13.99
N THR A 224 3.61 -2.80 14.01
CA THR A 224 3.11 -1.94 15.09
C THR A 224 1.66 -2.24 15.47
N MET A 225 1.27 -1.90 16.70
CA MET A 225 -0.10 -2.06 17.19
C MET A 225 -1.15 -1.24 16.40
N PRO A 226 -0.88 0.03 16.02
CA PRO A 226 -1.81 0.80 15.18
C PRO A 226 -2.02 0.17 13.80
N GLU A 227 -0.96 -0.40 13.20
CA GLU A 227 -1.05 -1.11 11.92
C GLU A 227 -1.89 -2.38 12.05
N LEU A 228 -1.68 -3.15 13.12
CA LEU A 228 -2.50 -4.33 13.43
C LEU A 228 -3.98 -3.97 13.56
N LYS A 229 -4.29 -2.91 14.32
CA LYS A 229 -5.67 -2.43 14.51
C LYS A 229 -6.33 -1.98 13.21
N LYS A 230 -5.57 -1.35 12.31
CA LYS A 230 -6.05 -0.91 10.99
C LYS A 230 -6.28 -2.11 10.06
N LYS A 231 -5.41 -3.12 10.12
CA LYS A 231 -5.47 -4.32 9.27
C LYS A 231 -6.52 -5.33 9.72
N SER A 232 -6.65 -5.55 11.03
CA SER A 232 -7.65 -6.45 11.62
C SER A 232 -8.02 -6.02 13.03
N ARG A 233 -9.17 -5.34 13.15
CA ARG A 233 -9.73 -4.95 14.46
C ARG A 233 -10.07 -6.17 15.33
N GLY A 234 -10.55 -7.26 14.73
CA GLY A 234 -10.89 -8.49 15.48
C GLY A 234 -9.69 -9.16 16.14
N VAL A 235 -8.52 -9.18 15.48
CA VAL A 235 -7.29 -9.72 16.08
C VAL A 235 -6.79 -8.83 17.21
N HIS A 236 -6.82 -7.50 17.03
CA HIS A 236 -6.49 -6.56 18.09
C HIS A 236 -7.37 -6.79 19.33
N ASP A 237 -8.69 -6.91 19.14
CA ASP A 237 -9.62 -7.08 20.25
C ASP A 237 -9.45 -8.45 20.93
N PHE A 238 -9.12 -9.51 20.18
CA PHE A 238 -8.79 -10.82 20.74
C PHE A 238 -7.51 -10.81 21.59
N ILE A 239 -6.45 -10.15 21.10
CA ILE A 239 -5.18 -10.05 21.82
C ILE A 239 -5.34 -9.27 23.12
N VAL A 240 -6.10 -8.17 23.08
CA VAL A 240 -6.37 -7.33 24.27
C VAL A 240 -7.29 -8.06 25.25
N SER A 241 -8.39 -8.66 24.77
CA SER A 241 -9.38 -9.32 25.64
C SER A 241 -8.83 -10.57 26.32
N ASN A 242 -7.90 -11.29 25.67
CA ASN A 242 -7.28 -12.50 26.22
C ASN A 242 -5.88 -12.25 26.82
N GLY A 243 -5.41 -10.99 26.86
CA GLY A 243 -4.14 -10.64 27.49
C GLY A 243 -2.89 -11.22 26.80
N HIS A 244 -2.94 -11.49 25.50
CA HIS A 244 -1.83 -12.08 24.74
C HIS A 244 -0.80 -11.07 24.21
N GLU A 245 -0.94 -9.79 24.58
CA GLU A 245 -0.10 -8.67 24.12
C GLU A 245 1.40 -8.92 24.31
N LYS A 246 1.80 -9.42 25.48
CA LYS A 246 3.22 -9.70 25.78
C LYS A 246 3.83 -10.82 24.93
N LYS A 247 3.01 -11.75 24.42
CA LYS A 247 3.46 -12.93 23.67
C LYS A 247 3.39 -12.73 22.17
N LEU A 248 2.27 -12.18 21.67
CA LEU A 248 2.00 -12.04 20.24
C LEU A 248 2.50 -10.72 19.65
N CYS A 249 2.75 -9.72 20.50
CA CYS A 249 3.18 -8.38 20.08
C CYS A 249 4.55 -8.00 20.69
N SER A 250 5.35 -8.97 21.13
CA SER A 250 6.69 -8.73 21.69
C SER A 250 7.66 -8.15 20.65
N HIS A 251 7.49 -8.52 19.38
CA HIS A 251 8.30 -8.05 18.25
C HIS A 251 7.85 -6.72 17.68
N PHE A 252 6.71 -6.18 18.15
CA PHE A 252 6.29 -4.85 17.72
C PHE A 252 7.36 -3.89 18.17
N GLN A 253 7.99 -3.23 17.20
CA GLN A 253 8.88 -2.12 17.49
C GLN A 253 8.07 -1.20 18.38
N SER A 254 8.58 -0.97 19.59
CA SER A 254 7.94 -0.09 20.53
C SER A 254 7.99 1.29 19.91
N ASN A 255 6.99 1.61 19.10
CA ASN A 255 6.64 2.98 18.79
C ASN A 255 5.93 3.52 20.03
N THR A 256 6.59 3.38 21.18
CA THR A 256 6.31 4.17 22.33
C THR A 256 6.73 5.57 21.93
N THR A 257 5.76 6.28 21.36
CA THR A 257 5.58 7.72 21.47
C THR A 257 5.67 8.24 22.92
N LYS A 258 5.96 7.39 23.92
CA LYS A 258 6.27 7.77 25.31
C LYS A 258 7.31 8.88 25.41
N ASN A 259 8.16 9.09 24.40
CA ASN A 259 9.19 10.13 24.43
C ASN A 259 9.26 11.07 23.21
N TYR A 260 8.22 11.15 22.37
CA TYR A 260 8.22 12.16 21.29
C TYR A 260 8.35 13.59 21.85
N TRP A 261 7.75 13.83 23.02
CA TRP A 261 7.90 15.05 23.80
C TRP A 261 8.95 14.88 24.90
N SER A 262 10.24 14.93 24.53
CA SER A 262 11.32 15.09 25.51
C SER A 262 11.31 16.50 26.10
N GLU A 263 11.93 16.69 27.27
CA GLU A 263 12.01 18.02 27.88
C GLU A 263 12.81 18.99 27.00
N GLU A 264 13.89 18.54 26.36
CA GLU A 264 14.68 19.36 25.45
C GLU A 264 13.84 19.86 24.27
N ARG A 265 13.05 18.97 23.67
CA ARG A 265 12.18 19.33 22.53
C ARG A 265 11.09 20.30 22.97
N LEU A 266 10.53 20.13 24.17
CA LEU A 266 9.54 21.05 24.71
C LEU A 266 10.12 22.45 24.96
N ARG A 267 11.36 22.55 25.48
CA ARG A 267 12.08 23.83 25.62
C ARG A 267 12.39 24.46 24.26
N GLU A 268 12.78 23.67 23.27
CA GLU A 268 13.08 24.17 21.93
C GLU A 268 11.81 24.75 21.26
N VAL A 269 10.70 24.03 21.34
CA VAL A 269 9.42 24.47 20.75
C VAL A 269 8.88 25.67 21.51
N SER A 270 8.88 25.66 22.84
CA SER A 270 8.39 26.79 23.64
C SER A 270 9.27 28.04 23.50
N GLY A 271 10.58 27.89 23.29
CA GLY A 271 11.51 29.00 23.07
C GLY A 271 11.20 29.86 21.83
N ARG A 272 10.41 29.34 20.88
CA ARG A 272 10.00 30.06 19.65
C ARG A 272 8.87 31.05 19.87
N TYR A 273 8.20 31.00 21.02
CA TYR A 273 7.02 31.81 21.31
C TYR A 273 7.31 32.80 22.43
N PHE A 274 6.87 34.03 22.22
CA PHE A 274 6.97 35.12 23.19
C PHE A 274 5.70 35.25 24.06
N ASP A 275 4.53 34.86 23.52
CA ASP A 275 3.26 34.95 24.23
C ASP A 275 2.67 33.55 24.51
N LEU A 276 2.14 33.34 25.72
CA LEU A 276 1.60 32.04 26.13
C LEU A 276 0.37 31.63 25.30
N SER A 277 -0.46 32.60 24.92
CA SER A 277 -1.64 32.39 24.09
C SER A 277 -1.27 31.84 22.71
N ASP A 278 -0.19 32.35 22.13
CA ASP A 278 0.30 31.92 20.82
C ASP A 278 0.92 30.52 20.89
N PHE A 279 1.66 30.22 21.97
CA PHE A 279 2.17 28.87 22.22
C PHE A 279 1.03 27.85 22.39
N MET A 280 -0.01 28.20 23.14
CA MET A 280 -1.16 27.33 23.37
C MET A 280 -1.97 27.07 22.09
N THR A 281 -2.13 28.09 21.25
CA THR A 281 -2.97 28.02 20.05
C THR A 281 -2.24 27.30 18.91
N ASN A 282 -0.97 27.65 18.68
CA ASN A 282 -0.19 27.08 17.58
C ASN A 282 0.40 25.71 17.92
N GLU A 283 0.79 25.47 19.18
CA GLU A 283 1.50 24.26 19.62
C GLU A 283 0.75 23.52 20.74
N LYS A 284 -0.55 23.31 20.55
CA LYS A 284 -1.45 22.67 21.52
C LYS A 284 -0.94 21.32 22.05
N ASN A 285 -0.36 20.50 21.17
CA ASN A 285 0.17 19.18 21.56
C ASN A 285 1.40 19.29 22.48
N ALA A 286 2.26 20.28 22.25
CA ALA A 286 3.43 20.56 23.09
C ALA A 286 2.99 21.11 24.46
N TYR A 287 2.02 22.03 24.46
CA TYR A 287 1.43 22.59 25.68
C TYR A 287 0.83 21.49 26.58
N ASP A 288 0.00 20.61 26.01
CA ASP A 288 -0.62 19.50 26.75
C ASP A 288 0.42 18.51 27.27
N ALA A 289 1.47 18.24 26.50
CA ALA A 289 2.55 17.35 26.92
C ALA A 289 3.37 17.94 28.07
N ALA A 290 3.69 19.24 28.02
CA ALA A 290 4.38 19.95 29.08
C ALA A 290 3.54 20.05 30.37
N SER A 291 2.23 20.24 30.23
CA SER A 291 1.28 20.24 31.35
C SER A 291 1.24 18.89 32.06
N LYS A 292 1.10 17.80 31.29
CA LYS A 292 1.10 16.42 31.82
C LYS A 292 2.43 16.03 32.50
N LYS A 293 3.55 16.65 32.09
CA LYS A 293 4.87 16.46 32.69
C LYS A 293 5.15 17.41 33.86
N GLY A 294 4.28 18.38 34.13
CA GLY A 294 4.47 19.36 35.21
C GLY A 294 5.57 20.41 34.96
N ILE A 295 6.19 20.43 33.76
CA ILE A 295 7.28 21.36 33.41
C ILE A 295 6.79 22.62 32.69
N LEU A 296 5.49 22.75 32.46
CA LEU A 296 4.89 23.87 31.72
C LEU A 296 5.39 25.23 32.24
N HIS A 297 5.35 25.46 33.55
CA HIS A 297 5.80 26.72 34.13
C HIS A 297 7.27 27.05 33.84
N GLN A 298 8.13 26.02 33.79
CA GLN A 298 9.56 26.19 33.53
C GLN A 298 9.83 26.55 32.07
N ILE A 299 9.13 25.89 31.14
CA ILE A 299 9.36 26.10 29.70
C ILE A 299 8.62 27.33 29.16
N THR A 300 7.69 27.91 29.93
CA THR A 300 6.93 29.11 29.55
C THR A 300 7.21 30.28 30.50
N SER A 301 8.30 30.27 31.26
CA SER A 301 8.62 31.35 32.20
C SER A 301 9.02 32.65 31.51
N HIS A 302 9.56 32.55 30.29
CA HIS A 302 9.93 33.69 29.44
C HIS A 302 8.75 34.28 28.66
N MET A 303 7.57 33.65 28.72
CA MET A 303 6.42 34.06 27.91
C MET A 303 5.54 35.07 28.64
N ASN A 304 5.02 36.06 27.92
CA ASN A 304 4.00 36.95 28.48
C ASN A 304 2.71 36.17 28.71
N ARG A 305 2.18 36.32 29.91
CA ARG A 305 0.85 35.82 30.25
C ARG A 305 -0.11 36.98 30.08
N VAL A 306 -1.06 36.83 29.17
CA VAL A 306 -2.21 37.73 29.13
C VAL A 306 -2.89 37.57 30.49
N LYS A 307 -2.73 38.56 31.37
CA LYS A 307 -3.51 38.65 32.59
C LYS A 307 -4.95 38.81 32.12
N HIS A 308 -5.76 37.77 32.28
CA HIS A 308 -7.20 37.96 32.23
C HIS A 308 -7.51 39.08 33.22
N SER A 309 -8.08 40.16 32.68
CA SER A 309 -8.36 41.43 33.34
C SER A 309 -8.58 41.27 34.84
N ASN A 310 -7.62 41.74 35.64
CA ASN A 310 -7.83 41.96 37.06
C ASN A 310 -8.82 43.12 37.18
N TYR A 311 -10.12 42.84 37.09
CA TYR A 311 -11.11 43.84 37.48
C TYR A 311 -10.99 43.98 39.00
N SER A 312 -10.76 45.20 39.49
CA SER A 312 -11.07 45.48 40.89
C SER A 312 -12.58 45.39 41.06
N ILE A 313 -13.06 45.24 42.30
CA ILE A 313 -14.50 45.23 42.56
C ILE A 313 -15.14 46.53 42.05
N GLU A 314 -14.48 47.68 42.19
CA GLU A 314 -15.02 48.95 41.69
C GLU A 314 -15.10 49.00 40.16
N SER A 315 -14.07 48.54 39.45
CA SER A 315 -14.09 48.56 37.98
C SER A 315 -15.07 47.55 37.40
N ALA A 316 -15.31 46.44 38.11
CA ALA A 316 -16.38 45.50 37.77
C ALA A 316 -17.77 46.12 37.91
N ILE A 317 -18.02 46.89 38.98
CA ILE A 317 -19.28 47.61 39.22
C ILE A 317 -19.50 48.68 38.14
N GLU A 318 -18.49 49.48 37.83
CA GLU A 318 -18.59 50.54 36.82
C GLU A 318 -18.85 49.98 35.41
N ALA A 319 -18.18 48.88 35.05
CA ALA A 319 -18.43 48.18 33.80
C ALA A 319 -19.84 47.57 33.76
N ALA A 320 -20.32 47.03 34.89
CA ALA A 320 -21.65 46.42 34.99
C ALA A 320 -22.79 47.44 34.88
N LYS A 321 -22.63 48.68 35.38
CA LYS A 321 -23.65 49.76 35.31
C LYS A 321 -24.08 50.14 33.89
N LYS A 322 -23.32 49.76 32.87
CA LYS A 322 -23.64 50.03 31.45
C LYS A 322 -24.77 49.15 30.91
N TYR A 323 -25.20 48.14 31.66
CA TYR A 323 -26.20 47.16 31.26
C TYR A 323 -27.42 47.24 32.17
N ASN A 324 -28.60 46.90 31.67
CA ASN A 324 -29.84 46.95 32.46
C ASN A 324 -30.15 45.60 33.12
N SER A 325 -29.65 44.49 32.56
CA SER A 325 -29.90 43.14 33.08
C SER A 325 -28.65 42.26 33.10
N LEU A 326 -28.64 41.24 33.97
CA LEU A 326 -27.54 40.29 34.03
C LEU A 326 -27.39 39.49 32.72
N SER A 327 -28.50 39.17 32.04
CA SER A 327 -28.47 38.49 30.74
C SER A 327 -27.81 39.33 29.66
N GLU A 328 -28.08 40.64 29.66
CA GLU A 328 -27.48 41.60 28.73
C GLU A 328 -25.98 41.78 28.99
N LEU A 329 -25.56 41.78 30.25
CA LEU A 329 -24.14 41.79 30.63
C LEU A 329 -23.42 40.52 30.17
N ILE A 330 -24.02 39.34 30.34
CA ILE A 330 -23.43 38.06 29.91
C ILE A 330 -23.29 38.01 28.38
N ALA A 331 -24.30 38.49 27.65
CA ALA A 331 -24.29 38.49 26.18
C ALA A 331 -23.19 39.40 25.60
N ASN A 332 -22.92 40.54 26.24
CA ASN A 332 -21.97 41.53 25.74
C ASN A 332 -20.57 41.46 26.37
N GLN A 333 -20.47 41.01 27.62
CA GLN A 333 -19.25 41.02 28.45
C GLN A 333 -19.16 39.73 29.30
N SER A 334 -19.18 38.57 28.64
CA SER A 334 -19.05 37.26 29.30
C SER A 334 -17.75 37.13 30.12
N GLY A 335 -16.68 37.81 29.73
CA GLY A 335 -15.42 37.88 30.47
C GLY A 335 -15.55 38.53 31.86
N LEU A 336 -16.31 39.62 31.96
CA LEU A 336 -16.61 40.27 33.24
C LEU A 336 -17.43 39.35 34.15
N TYR A 337 -18.44 38.68 33.61
CA TYR A 337 -19.24 37.72 34.38
C TYR A 337 -18.43 36.54 34.90
N ASN A 338 -17.51 35.99 34.08
CA ASN A 338 -16.59 34.94 34.53
C ASN A 338 -15.67 35.42 35.66
N HIS A 339 -15.15 36.65 35.58
CA HIS A 339 -14.38 37.25 36.66
C HIS A 339 -15.22 37.37 37.95
N MET A 340 -16.48 37.80 37.83
CA MET A 340 -17.39 37.90 38.96
C MET A 340 -17.67 36.54 39.61
N LEU A 341 -17.82 35.48 38.81
CA LEU A 341 -18.02 34.11 39.27
C LEU A 341 -16.79 33.54 39.99
N VAL A 342 -15.61 33.66 39.38
CA VAL A 342 -14.35 33.13 39.95
C VAL A 342 -14.00 33.78 41.28
N ASN A 343 -14.29 35.08 41.42
CA ASN A 343 -14.05 35.84 42.65
C ASN A 343 -15.25 35.86 43.61
N ASN A 344 -16.34 35.18 43.28
CA ASN A 344 -17.57 35.13 44.09
C ASN A 344 -18.15 36.52 44.45
N ILE A 345 -18.06 37.49 43.54
CA ILE A 345 -18.54 38.88 43.72
C ILE A 345 -19.82 39.17 42.91
N VAL A 346 -20.47 38.15 42.34
CA VAL A 346 -21.67 38.30 41.51
C VAL A 346 -22.76 39.09 42.23
N GLU A 347 -23.09 38.70 43.46
CA GLU A 347 -24.14 39.35 44.26
C GLU A 347 -23.83 40.82 44.54
N GLN A 348 -22.60 41.12 44.94
CA GLN A 348 -22.17 42.48 45.28
C GLN A 348 -22.25 43.41 44.07
N VAL A 349 -21.77 42.96 42.91
CA VAL A 349 -21.77 43.73 41.66
C VAL A 349 -23.20 43.90 41.13
N VAL A 350 -24.02 42.85 41.14
CA VAL A 350 -25.43 42.92 40.70
C VAL A 350 -26.22 43.91 41.54
N GLN A 351 -26.05 43.89 42.87
CA GLN A 351 -26.71 44.81 43.79
C GLN A 351 -26.21 46.25 43.62
N ALA A 352 -24.89 46.46 43.55
CA ALA A 352 -24.29 47.79 43.45
C ALA A 352 -24.47 48.45 42.07
N ALA A 353 -24.59 47.66 41.00
CA ALA A 353 -24.85 48.15 39.65
C ALA A 353 -26.35 48.23 39.31
N GLY A 354 -27.25 47.77 40.18
CA GLY A 354 -28.70 47.85 39.97
C GLY A 354 -29.20 46.95 38.83
N LEU A 355 -28.50 45.85 38.53
CA LEU A 355 -28.85 44.98 37.41
C LEU A 355 -30.14 44.21 37.67
N GLN A 356 -31.08 44.27 36.73
CA GLN A 356 -32.26 43.42 36.79
C GLN A 356 -31.87 41.96 36.58
N ARG A 357 -32.21 41.12 37.56
CA ARG A 357 -32.21 39.67 37.39
C ARG A 357 -33.44 39.30 36.60
N ASN A 358 -33.28 39.01 35.31
CA ASN A 358 -34.33 38.35 34.55
C ASN A 358 -34.73 37.07 35.32
N GLN A 359 -35.99 37.04 35.77
CA GLN A 359 -36.63 36.07 36.67
C GLN A 359 -35.67 35.28 37.57
N ILE A 360 -35.53 35.76 38.82
CA ILE A 360 -34.87 35.05 39.90
C ILE A 360 -35.30 33.58 39.87
N LEU A 361 -34.34 32.67 39.64
CA LEU A 361 -34.52 31.23 39.74
C LEU A 361 -34.68 30.83 41.23
N SER A 362 -35.71 31.38 41.87
CA SER A 362 -36.13 31.00 43.21
C SER A 362 -36.71 29.59 43.19
N LYS A 363 -36.76 28.95 44.36
CA LYS A 363 -37.33 27.61 44.50
C LYS A 363 -38.81 27.60 44.07
N GLU A 364 -39.55 28.66 44.37
CA GLU A 364 -40.96 28.86 44.01
C GLU A 364 -41.16 28.97 42.50
N TYR A 365 -40.27 29.70 41.81
CA TYR A 365 -40.30 29.82 40.36
C TYR A 365 -39.99 28.48 39.69
N CYS A 366 -38.95 27.78 40.16
CA CYS A 366 -38.60 26.44 39.70
C CYS A 366 -39.76 25.45 39.90
N ARG A 367 -40.48 25.54 41.04
CA ARG A 367 -41.67 24.74 41.33
C ARG A 367 -42.81 25.02 40.35
N LYS A 368 -43.10 26.29 40.07
CA LYS A 368 -44.15 26.69 39.12
C LYS A 368 -43.89 26.12 37.72
N ILE A 369 -42.66 26.26 37.21
CA ILE A 369 -42.26 25.72 35.91
C ILE A 369 -42.33 24.18 35.90
N SER A 370 -41.87 23.53 36.95
CA SER A 370 -41.95 22.07 37.07
C SER A 370 -43.39 21.56 37.00
N LEU A 371 -44.32 22.24 37.67
CA LEU A 371 -45.76 21.90 37.66
C LEU A 371 -46.43 22.17 36.31
N THR A 372 -45.91 23.10 35.50
CA THR A 372 -46.43 23.34 34.14
C THR A 372 -45.92 22.32 33.12
N CYS A 373 -44.81 21.63 33.41
CA CYS A 373 -44.26 20.62 32.51
C CYS A 373 -44.93 19.25 32.74
N SER A 374 -45.31 18.61 31.65
CA SER A 374 -45.97 17.29 31.67
C SER A 374 -44.97 16.14 31.67
N SER A 375 -43.72 16.40 31.28
CA SER A 375 -42.64 15.41 31.16
C SER A 375 -41.26 16.01 31.49
N LEU A 376 -40.31 15.14 31.84
CA LEU A 376 -38.92 15.56 32.08
C LEU A 376 -38.21 16.02 30.79
N ASP A 377 -38.61 15.50 29.63
CA ASP A 377 -38.04 15.89 28.33
C ASP A 377 -38.46 17.31 27.93
N GLU A 378 -39.67 17.72 28.27
CA GLU A 378 -40.16 19.09 28.08
C GLU A 378 -39.39 20.08 28.97
N LEU A 379 -39.20 19.71 30.25
CA LEU A 379 -38.40 20.50 31.19
C LEU A 379 -36.94 20.63 30.70
N ARG A 380 -36.38 19.57 30.11
CA ARG A 380 -35.02 19.53 29.54
C ARG A 380 -34.88 20.37 28.28
N SER A 381 -35.84 20.29 27.37
CA SER A 381 -35.75 20.94 26.07
C SER A 381 -36.01 22.44 26.17
N ASN A 382 -36.95 22.86 27.04
CA ASN A 382 -37.42 24.24 27.09
C ASN A 382 -36.86 25.03 28.29
N TYR A 383 -36.50 24.37 29.39
CA TYR A 383 -36.14 25.01 30.66
C TYR A 383 -34.83 24.46 31.26
N GLN A 384 -33.81 24.31 30.41
CA GLN A 384 -32.51 23.77 30.80
C GLN A 384 -31.83 24.55 31.94
N THR A 385 -32.03 25.87 32.00
CA THR A 385 -31.49 26.73 33.08
C THR A 385 -32.15 26.45 34.43
N VAL A 386 -33.45 26.17 34.45
CA VAL A 386 -34.22 25.76 35.64
C VAL A 386 -33.72 24.41 36.14
N LEU A 387 -33.51 23.45 35.24
CA LEU A 387 -32.96 22.13 35.59
C LEU A 387 -31.58 22.21 36.20
N SER A 388 -30.67 22.96 35.58
CA SER A 388 -29.31 23.15 36.11
C SER A 388 -29.36 23.72 37.54
N LYS A 389 -30.23 24.70 37.79
CA LYS A 389 -30.42 25.24 39.15
C LYS A 389 -30.98 24.20 40.12
N MET A 390 -31.98 23.43 39.70
CA MET A 390 -32.54 22.34 40.51
C MET A 390 -31.50 21.28 40.90
N TYR A 391 -30.54 20.97 40.03
CA TYR A 391 -29.46 20.04 40.33
C TYR A 391 -28.42 20.63 41.29
N VAL A 392 -28.00 21.87 41.05
CA VAL A 392 -26.99 22.55 41.90
C VAL A 392 -27.49 22.71 43.34
N GLU A 393 -28.78 23.02 43.51
CA GLU A 393 -29.39 23.26 44.82
C GLU A 393 -30.05 22.01 45.43
N GLY A 394 -30.03 20.87 44.72
CA GLY A 394 -30.64 19.62 45.19
C GLY A 394 -32.18 19.61 45.22
N TRP A 395 -32.85 20.54 44.52
CA TRP A 395 -34.32 20.62 44.48
C TRP A 395 -34.95 19.68 43.45
N PHE A 396 -34.15 19.02 42.62
CA PHE A 396 -34.63 18.22 41.49
C PHE A 396 -35.63 17.13 41.94
N ASP A 397 -35.29 16.36 42.96
CA ASP A 397 -36.14 15.26 43.43
C ASP A 397 -37.43 15.73 44.09
N GLU A 398 -37.41 16.85 44.81
CA GLU A 398 -38.60 17.44 45.41
C GLU A 398 -39.54 17.98 44.33
N LEU A 399 -39.00 18.78 43.41
CA LEU A 399 -39.80 19.57 42.47
C LEU A 399 -40.29 18.78 41.26
N THR A 400 -39.72 17.61 40.95
CA THR A 400 -40.13 16.77 39.82
C THR A 400 -40.80 15.46 40.26
N SER A 401 -41.26 15.39 41.51
CA SER A 401 -41.86 14.17 42.10
C SER A 401 -43.18 13.78 41.44
N HIS A 402 -43.93 14.75 40.91
CA HIS A 402 -45.17 14.54 40.16
C HIS A 402 -44.94 14.04 38.72
N ILE A 403 -43.71 14.11 38.21
CA ILE A 403 -43.39 13.72 36.83
C ILE A 403 -42.93 12.26 36.81
N ASN A 404 -43.58 11.42 36.00
CA ASN A 404 -43.24 10.00 35.91
C ASN A 404 -41.78 9.80 35.44
N ARG A 405 -40.94 9.20 36.31
CA ARG A 405 -39.48 9.10 36.15
C ARG A 405 -39.01 7.78 35.52
N SER A 406 -39.91 6.89 35.15
CA SER A 406 -39.52 5.53 34.74
C SER A 406 -38.75 5.54 33.43
N ARG A 407 -37.42 5.49 33.51
CA ARG A 407 -36.54 5.26 32.37
C ARG A 407 -36.73 3.82 31.90
N ILE A 408 -37.37 3.66 30.74
CA ILE A 408 -37.65 2.36 30.15
C ILE A 408 -36.32 1.61 29.90
N LYS A 409 -36.14 0.44 30.53
CA LYS A 409 -34.92 -0.38 30.39
C LYS A 409 -34.73 -0.82 28.93
N ARG A 410 -33.47 -0.96 28.50
CA ARG A 410 -33.11 -1.46 27.16
C ARG A 410 -33.71 -2.86 26.97
N GLY A 411 -34.49 -3.06 25.91
CA GLY A 411 -35.22 -4.32 25.65
C GLY A 411 -36.67 -4.37 26.15
N HIS A 412 -37.16 -3.34 26.83
CA HIS A 412 -38.54 -3.30 27.36
C HIS A 412 -39.63 -3.58 26.33
N TRP A 413 -39.48 -3.02 25.12
CA TRP A 413 -40.45 -3.14 24.02
C TRP A 413 -40.25 -4.37 23.13
N GLN A 414 -39.39 -5.32 23.54
CA GLN A 414 -39.20 -6.58 22.80
C GLN A 414 -40.24 -7.65 23.15
N SER A 415 -41.04 -7.46 24.22
CA SER A 415 -42.16 -8.35 24.56
C SER A 415 -43.41 -7.95 23.78
N LYS A 416 -43.99 -8.93 23.08
CA LYS A 416 -45.20 -8.77 22.27
C LYS A 416 -46.41 -8.46 23.14
N GLU A 417 -46.52 -9.14 24.27
CA GLU A 417 -47.63 -9.01 25.24
C GLU A 417 -47.73 -7.58 25.76
N ARG A 418 -46.60 -6.98 26.13
CA ARG A 418 -46.56 -5.58 26.61
C ARG A 418 -46.91 -4.57 25.53
N CYS A 419 -46.43 -4.79 24.30
CA CYS A 419 -46.80 -3.94 23.18
C CYS A 419 -48.31 -4.05 22.88
N PHE A 420 -48.89 -5.23 23.06
CA PHE A 420 -50.34 -5.45 22.90
C PHE A 420 -51.16 -4.76 24.00
N GLU A 421 -50.72 -4.81 25.27
CA GLU A 421 -51.39 -4.09 26.35
C GLU A 421 -51.47 -2.59 26.09
N VAL A 422 -50.36 -1.98 25.66
CA VAL A 422 -50.34 -0.55 25.27
C VAL A 422 -51.23 -0.31 24.05
N PHE A 423 -51.21 -1.20 23.06
CA PHE A 423 -52.09 -1.11 21.89
C PHE A 423 -53.58 -1.13 22.28
N LYS A 424 -53.97 -2.02 23.21
CA LYS A 424 -55.33 -2.11 23.74
C LYS A 424 -55.72 -0.87 24.54
N GLN A 425 -54.84 -0.38 25.42
CA GLN A 425 -55.11 0.83 26.23
C GLN A 425 -55.39 2.07 25.37
N HIS A 426 -54.76 2.16 24.20
CA HIS A 426 -54.96 3.25 23.25
C HIS A 426 -55.96 2.92 22.14
N ASN A 427 -56.81 1.89 22.31
CA ASN A 427 -57.83 1.46 21.35
C ASN A 427 -57.30 1.23 19.92
N GLY A 428 -56.03 0.84 19.78
CA GLY A 428 -55.38 0.62 18.50
C GLY A 428 -54.99 1.89 17.72
N ASP A 429 -55.05 3.08 18.34
CA ASP A 429 -54.58 4.34 17.73
C ASP A 429 -53.05 4.41 17.69
N MET A 430 -52.49 4.05 16.54
CA MET A 430 -51.04 4.02 16.32
C MET A 430 -50.39 5.40 16.30
N GLU A 431 -51.10 6.48 15.95
CA GLU A 431 -50.52 7.83 15.95
C GLU A 431 -50.34 8.34 17.37
N ARG A 432 -51.31 8.06 18.25
CA ARG A 432 -51.18 8.39 19.67
C ARG A 432 -50.09 7.57 20.36
N ILE A 433 -50.02 6.26 20.08
CA ILE A 433 -48.96 5.39 20.62
C ILE A 433 -47.58 5.83 20.14
N LYS A 434 -47.43 6.28 18.89
CA LYS A 434 -46.16 6.78 18.38
C LYS A 434 -45.68 8.05 19.11
N LYS A 435 -46.61 8.94 19.47
CA LYS A 435 -46.32 10.19 20.17
C LYS A 435 -45.92 9.95 21.63
N GLU A 436 -46.63 9.08 22.34
CA GLU A 436 -46.43 8.84 23.77
C GLU A 436 -45.41 7.71 24.04
N PHE A 437 -45.34 6.70 23.16
CA PHE A 437 -44.53 5.49 23.31
C PHE A 437 -43.82 5.09 22.00
N SER A 438 -42.97 5.98 21.48
CA SER A 438 -42.26 5.80 20.20
C SER A 438 -41.51 4.47 20.08
N GLY A 439 -40.94 3.95 21.18
CA GLY A 439 -40.29 2.64 21.23
C GLY A 439 -41.24 1.45 21.03
N CYS A 440 -42.47 1.54 21.55
CA CYS A 440 -43.52 0.54 21.36
C CYS A 440 -43.98 0.52 19.90
N ALA A 441 -44.32 1.69 19.32
CA ALA A 441 -44.76 1.82 17.94
C ALA A 441 -43.71 1.28 16.94
N THR A 442 -42.43 1.55 17.21
CA THR A 442 -41.32 1.02 16.40
C THR A 442 -41.26 -0.51 16.49
N SER A 443 -41.46 -1.10 17.67
CA SER A 443 -41.41 -2.55 17.85
C SER A 443 -42.59 -3.27 17.18
N ILE A 444 -43.80 -2.72 17.29
CA ILE A 444 -45.00 -3.24 16.61
C ILE A 444 -44.78 -3.28 15.10
N ARG A 445 -44.24 -2.20 14.53
CA ARG A 445 -43.95 -2.11 13.09
C ARG A 445 -42.79 -3.01 12.67
N ARG A 446 -41.73 -3.13 13.49
CA ARG A 446 -40.53 -3.89 13.12
C ARG A 446 -40.77 -5.40 13.13
N ASN A 447 -41.71 -5.88 13.93
CA ASN A 447 -42.04 -7.30 14.06
C ASN A 447 -43.39 -7.65 13.40
N ASP A 448 -43.96 -6.75 12.60
CA ASP A 448 -45.22 -6.94 11.86
C ASP A 448 -46.43 -7.38 12.72
N TRP A 449 -46.50 -6.92 13.97
CA TRP A 449 -47.57 -7.30 14.93
C TRP A 449 -48.89 -6.54 14.73
N LEU A 450 -48.94 -5.55 13.84
CA LEU A 450 -50.06 -4.63 13.74
C LEU A 450 -51.37 -5.31 13.34
N GLU A 451 -51.33 -6.16 12.30
CA GLU A 451 -52.53 -6.84 11.79
C GLU A 451 -53.04 -7.89 12.79
N GLU A 452 -52.13 -8.59 13.45
CA GLU A 452 -52.46 -9.53 14.51
C GLU A 452 -53.10 -8.83 15.72
N PHE A 453 -52.56 -7.70 16.15
CA PHE A 453 -53.13 -6.93 17.27
C PHE A 453 -54.51 -6.36 16.93
N ARG A 454 -54.74 -5.95 15.67
CA ARG A 454 -56.07 -5.51 15.21
C ARG A 454 -57.09 -6.64 15.21
N ALA A 455 -56.68 -7.83 14.75
CA ALA A 455 -57.55 -9.01 14.75
C ALA A 455 -57.96 -9.42 16.17
N ILE A 456 -57.02 -9.44 17.12
CA ILE A 456 -57.27 -9.82 18.52
C ILE A 456 -58.06 -8.73 19.27
N ASN A 457 -57.92 -7.46 18.90
CA ASN A 457 -58.64 -6.36 19.56
C ASN A 457 -60.07 -6.14 19.03
N GLN A 458 -60.45 -6.82 17.94
CA GLN A 458 -61.81 -6.80 17.37
C GLN A 458 -62.66 -8.02 17.78
N SER A 459 -62.05 -9.05 18.38
CA SER A 459 -62.71 -10.16 19.06
C SER A 459 -62.97 -9.84 20.52
#